data_AF-A0A0C3KHM0-F1
#
_entry.id   AF-A0A0C3KHM0-F1
#
_cell.length_a   1.000
_cell.length_b   1.000
_cell.length_c   1.000
_cell.angle_alpha   90.00
_cell.angle_beta   90.00
_cell.angle_gamma   90.00
#
_symmetry.space_group_name_H-M   'P 1'
#
loop_
_entity.id
_entity.type
_entity.pdbx_description
1 polymer ?
#
loop_
_entity_poly.entity_id
_entity_poly.type
_entity_poly.pdbx_seq_one_letter_code
_entity_poly.pdbx_strand_id
1 'polypeptide(L)'
;MLQGYFTQDTYHFSHLPFNFTTKESRAAYDTAASELASSLTTFAKVVIFLTTHTNEDRGDLFSGMENKVPIATEVFEFLQGLLLHFSNIVKGGDPIFFVCGSIVGKEESFQGLKAAVQQ
;
A
#
# COMPACT_ATOMS: atom_id res chain seq x y z
N MET A 1 10.15 5.47 10.41
CA MET A 1 8.82 5.95 10.87
C MET A 1 8.83 7.47 10.81
N LEU A 2 7.95 8.08 9.99
CA LEU A 2 7.93 9.54 9.76
C LEU A 2 7.28 10.33 10.91
N GLN A 3 6.54 9.66 11.80
CA GLN A 3 5.79 10.28 12.90
C GLN A 3 6.63 11.19 13.80
N GLY A 4 7.91 10.86 14.04
CA GLY A 4 8.80 11.66 14.88
C GLY A 4 9.15 13.05 14.32
N TYR A 5 8.82 13.32 13.04
CA TYR A 5 9.10 14.59 12.39
C TYR A 5 7.92 15.57 12.40
N PHE A 6 6.76 15.18 12.95
CA PHE A 6 5.54 15.98 12.91
C PHE A 6 4.87 16.04 14.28
N THR A 7 4.41 17.22 14.70
CA THR A 7 3.64 17.37 15.93
C THR A 7 2.22 16.90 15.72
N GLN A 8 1.62 16.24 16.73
CA GLN A 8 0.25 15.70 16.64
C GLN A 8 -0.80 16.79 16.40
N ASP A 9 -0.46 18.04 16.73
CA ASP A 9 -1.34 19.20 16.58
C ASP A 9 -1.57 19.60 15.10
N THR A 10 -0.73 19.10 14.18
CA THR A 10 -0.78 19.47 12.76
C THR A 10 -1.08 18.29 11.82
N TYR A 11 -0.73 17.07 12.22
CA TYR A 11 -0.95 15.87 11.40
C TYR A 11 -1.51 14.72 12.23
N HIS A 12 -2.52 14.05 11.68
CA HIS A 12 -2.98 12.76 12.19
C HIS A 12 -2.20 11.64 11.49
N PHE A 13 -1.63 10.73 12.28
CA PHE A 13 -0.92 9.56 11.75
C PHE A 13 -1.75 8.31 11.99
N SER A 14 -2.05 7.60 10.91
CA SER A 14 -2.60 6.25 10.94
C SER A 14 -1.64 5.30 10.25
N HIS A 15 -1.45 4.11 10.83
CA HIS A 15 -0.63 3.06 10.25
C HIS A 15 -1.50 1.84 10.02
N LEU A 16 -1.57 1.40 8.76
CA LEU A 16 -2.33 0.23 8.35
C LEU A 16 -1.38 -0.87 7.86
N PRO A 17 -1.07 -1.88 8.70
CA PRO A 17 -0.31 -3.04 8.24
C PRO A 17 -1.15 -3.87 7.27
N PHE A 18 -0.49 -4.54 6.32
CA PHE A 18 -1.13 -5.47 5.39
C PHE A 18 -0.50 -6.87 5.50
N ASN A 19 -1.30 -7.89 5.22
CA ASN A 19 -0.86 -9.25 4.96
C ASN A 19 -1.86 -9.94 4.04
N PHE A 20 -1.49 -10.21 2.80
CA PHE A 20 -2.36 -10.82 1.78
C PHE A 20 -2.13 -12.31 1.56
N THR A 21 -1.40 -12.99 2.46
CA THR A 21 -1.04 -14.41 2.26
C THR A 21 -2.20 -15.36 2.44
N THR A 22 -3.18 -15.06 3.31
CA THR A 22 -4.34 -15.93 3.53
C THR A 22 -5.65 -15.17 3.36
N LYS A 23 -6.75 -15.92 3.20
CA LYS A 23 -8.09 -15.32 3.12
C LYS A 23 -8.46 -14.58 4.38
N GLU A 24 -8.08 -15.12 5.54
CA GLU A 24 -8.34 -14.55 6.86
C GLU A 24 -7.54 -13.26 7.05
N SER A 25 -6.26 -13.24 6.69
CA SER A 25 -5.42 -12.03 6.81
C SER A 25 -5.88 -10.94 5.83
N ARG A 26 -6.32 -11.33 4.63
CA ARG A 26 -6.91 -10.41 3.65
C ARG A 26 -8.22 -9.81 4.16
N ALA A 27 -9.13 -10.63 4.70
CA ALA A 27 -10.38 -10.13 5.27
C ALA A 27 -10.14 -9.17 6.45
N ALA A 28 -9.17 -9.47 7.31
CA ALA A 28 -8.77 -8.58 8.40
C ALA A 28 -8.25 -7.23 7.89
N TYR A 29 -7.44 -7.23 6.83
CA TYR A 29 -7.03 -6.00 6.16
C TYR A 29 -8.23 -5.24 5.59
N ASP A 30 -9.13 -5.91 4.88
CA ASP A 30 -10.29 -5.26 4.25
C ASP A 30 -11.19 -4.58 5.28
N THR A 31 -11.40 -5.19 6.45
CA THR A 31 -12.11 -4.56 7.57
C THR A 31 -11.39 -3.31 8.07
N ALA A 32 -10.10 -3.42 8.41
CA ALA A 32 -9.32 -2.30 8.94
C ALA A 32 -9.17 -1.15 7.92
N ALA A 33 -9.02 -1.48 6.65
CA ALA A 33 -8.92 -0.52 5.55
C ALA A 33 -10.24 0.24 5.36
N SER A 34 -11.39 -0.44 5.43
CA SER A 34 -12.71 0.19 5.35
C SER A 34 -12.98 1.14 6.52
N GLU A 35 -12.62 0.73 7.74
CA GLU A 35 -12.74 1.57 8.94
C GLU A 35 -11.84 2.81 8.85
N LEU A 36 -10.59 2.65 8.41
CA LEU A 36 -9.67 3.76 8.20
C LEU A 36 -10.14 4.70 7.07
N ALA A 37 -10.57 4.15 5.93
CA ALA A 37 -11.10 4.95 4.83
C ALA A 37 -12.27 5.83 5.28
N SER A 38 -13.16 5.28 6.12
CA SER A 38 -14.30 6.02 6.67
C SER A 38 -13.85 7.19 7.57
N SER A 39 -12.84 6.99 8.41
CA SER A 39 -12.33 8.05 9.30
C SER A 39 -11.58 9.15 8.54
N LEU A 40 -10.92 8.79 7.44
CA LEU A 40 -10.17 9.72 6.59
C LEU A 40 -11.04 10.74 5.85
N THR A 41 -12.34 10.49 5.68
CA THR A 41 -13.29 11.43 5.03
C THR A 41 -13.41 12.78 5.75
N THR A 42 -13.01 12.85 7.01
CA THR A 42 -13.04 14.08 7.81
C THR A 42 -11.87 15.02 7.51
N PHE A 43 -10.85 14.56 6.78
CA PHE A 43 -9.64 15.34 6.49
C PHE A 43 -9.71 15.96 5.09
N ALA A 44 -9.37 17.25 5.00
CA ALA A 44 -9.33 17.96 3.71
C ALA A 44 -8.19 17.50 2.79
N LYS A 45 -7.11 16.95 3.36
CA LYS A 45 -5.94 16.43 2.64
C LYS A 45 -5.47 15.15 3.30
N VAL A 46 -5.21 14.14 2.49
CA VAL A 46 -4.64 12.86 2.92
C VAL A 46 -3.40 12.59 2.10
N VAL A 47 -2.30 12.24 2.77
CA VAL A 47 -1.06 11.80 2.12
C VAL A 47 -0.87 10.34 2.44
N ILE A 48 -0.72 9.51 1.40
CA ILE A 48 -0.58 8.06 1.55
C ILE A 48 0.89 7.72 1.31
N PHE A 49 1.51 7.13 2.31
CA PHE A 49 2.85 6.55 2.21
C PHE A 49 2.73 5.04 2.16
N LEU A 50 3.21 4.43 1.09
CA LEU A 50 3.25 2.98 0.95
C LEU A 50 4.69 2.52 1.09
N THR A 51 4.91 1.58 2.00
CA THR A 51 6.23 1.04 2.28
C THR A 51 6.20 -0.47 2.16
N THR A 52 6.99 -1.04 1.26
CA THR A 52 7.22 -2.48 1.20
C THR A 52 8.55 -2.77 0.51
N HIS A 53 9.06 -3.98 0.73
CA HIS A 53 10.22 -4.49 0.00
C HIS A 53 9.77 -5.20 -1.27
N THR A 54 10.70 -5.32 -2.21
CA THR A 54 10.49 -6.05 -3.46
C THR A 54 11.26 -7.37 -3.42
N ASN A 55 10.75 -8.35 -4.18
CA ASN A 55 11.58 -9.44 -4.64
C ASN A 55 12.49 -8.90 -5.76
N GLU A 56 13.79 -8.81 -5.51
CA GLU A 56 14.75 -8.21 -6.46
C GLU A 56 14.85 -8.98 -7.79
N ASP A 57 14.66 -10.30 -7.77
CA ASP A 57 14.78 -11.15 -8.96
C ASP A 57 13.59 -10.95 -9.91
N ARG A 58 12.37 -10.91 -9.34
CA ARG A 58 11.10 -10.82 -10.08
C ARG A 58 10.61 -9.39 -10.28
N GLY A 59 10.94 -8.46 -9.38
CA GLY A 59 10.37 -7.11 -9.32
C GLY A 59 9.00 -7.03 -8.64
N ASP A 60 8.50 -8.14 -8.09
CA ASP A 60 7.23 -8.24 -7.38
C ASP A 60 7.30 -7.65 -5.98
N LEU A 61 6.14 -7.35 -5.39
CA LEU A 61 6.02 -6.76 -4.06
C LEU A 61 5.81 -7.81 -2.99
N PHE A 62 6.54 -7.73 -1.89
CA PHE A 62 6.21 -8.58 -0.74
C PHE A 62 4.87 -8.14 -0.15
N SER A 63 3.92 -9.07 -0.17
CA SER A 63 2.52 -8.85 0.21
C SER A 63 2.17 -9.40 1.59
N GLY A 64 3.12 -10.11 2.20
CA GLY A 64 3.00 -10.63 3.56
C GLY A 64 4.00 -11.73 3.86
N MET A 65 3.76 -12.43 4.96
CA MET A 65 4.60 -13.50 5.46
C MET A 65 3.74 -14.73 5.75
N GLU A 66 4.13 -15.88 5.20
CA GLU A 66 3.53 -17.17 5.53
C GLU A 66 4.63 -18.07 6.09
N ASN A 67 4.46 -18.57 7.32
CA ASN A 67 5.47 -19.42 7.99
C ASN A 67 6.89 -18.82 8.00
N LYS A 68 7.01 -17.49 8.17
CA LYS A 68 8.27 -16.71 8.11
C LYS A 68 8.91 -16.64 6.71
N VAL A 69 8.23 -17.09 5.67
CA VAL A 69 8.65 -16.94 4.28
C VAL A 69 7.92 -15.73 3.70
N PRO A 70 8.65 -14.75 3.13
CA PRO A 70 8.02 -13.62 2.46
C PRO A 70 7.37 -14.08 1.16
N ILE A 71 6.10 -13.71 0.98
CA ILE A 71 5.36 -14.01 -0.24
C ILE A 71 5.33 -12.77 -1.12
N ALA A 72 5.72 -12.93 -2.37
CA ALA A 72 5.70 -11.86 -3.36
C ALA A 72 4.47 -11.99 -4.26
N THR A 73 3.84 -10.86 -4.53
CA THR A 73 2.66 -10.71 -5.38
C THR A 73 2.97 -9.71 -6.49
N GLU A 74 2.41 -9.93 -7.67
CA GLU A 74 2.57 -9.00 -8.79
C GLU A 74 2.13 -7.59 -8.40
N VAL A 75 2.86 -6.60 -8.91
CA VAL A 75 2.69 -5.19 -8.51
C VAL A 75 1.24 -4.72 -8.67
N PHE A 76 0.61 -5.07 -9.79
CA PHE A 76 -0.77 -4.69 -10.07
C PHE A 76 -1.76 -5.28 -9.07
N GLU A 77 -1.70 -6.60 -8.85
CA GLU A 77 -2.59 -7.31 -7.93
C GLU A 77 -2.42 -6.79 -6.50
N PHE A 78 -1.17 -6.57 -6.07
CA PHE A 78 -0.87 -6.01 -4.76
C PHE A 78 -1.50 -4.62 -4.59
N LEU A 79 -1.25 -3.70 -5.52
CA LEU A 79 -1.74 -2.32 -5.42
C LEU A 79 -3.26 -2.23 -5.54
N GLN A 80 -3.86 -3.03 -6.42
CA GLN A 80 -5.31 -3.11 -6.53
C GLN A 80 -5.94 -3.56 -5.21
N GLY A 81 -5.40 -4.60 -4.58
CA GLY A 81 -5.89 -5.08 -3.30
C GLY A 81 -5.69 -4.07 -2.16
N LEU A 82 -4.54 -3.41 -2.15
CA LEU A 82 -4.19 -2.42 -1.13
C LEU A 82 -5.09 -1.17 -1.21
N LEU A 83 -5.30 -0.63 -2.40
CA LEU A 83 -5.94 0.67 -2.60
C LEU A 83 -7.47 0.60 -2.80
N LEU A 84 -8.06 -0.59 -2.88
CA LEU A 84 -9.48 -0.80 -3.16
C LEU A 84 -10.39 0.08 -2.28
N HIS A 85 -10.19 0.05 -0.96
CA HIS A 85 -11.01 0.80 0.01
C HIS A 85 -10.67 2.31 0.06
N PHE A 86 -9.54 2.71 -0.55
CA PHE A 86 -9.07 4.08 -0.57
C PHE A 86 -9.30 4.77 -1.92
N SER A 87 -10.01 4.16 -2.87
CA SER A 87 -10.23 4.70 -4.22
C SER A 87 -10.66 6.17 -4.25
N ASN A 88 -11.61 6.57 -3.40
CA ASN A 88 -12.08 7.96 -3.31
C ASN A 88 -11.05 8.93 -2.71
N ILE A 89 -10.11 8.42 -1.92
CA ILE A 89 -9.05 9.21 -1.26
C ILE A 89 -7.85 9.35 -2.20
N VAL A 90 -7.51 8.28 -2.92
CA VAL A 90 -6.45 8.27 -3.94
C VAL A 90 -6.82 9.15 -5.13
N LYS A 91 -8.11 9.24 -5.46
CA LYS A 91 -8.63 10.10 -6.52
C LYS A 91 -8.44 11.59 -6.16
N GLY A 92 -7.31 12.15 -6.58
CA GLY A 92 -6.90 13.53 -6.29
C GLY A 92 -5.83 13.67 -5.21
N GLY A 93 -5.33 12.56 -4.65
CA GLY A 93 -4.19 12.52 -3.74
C GLY A 93 -2.90 12.07 -4.43
N ASP A 94 -1.76 12.35 -3.79
CA ASP A 94 -0.44 11.91 -4.25
C ASP A 94 0.03 10.72 -3.40
N PRO A 95 -0.09 9.47 -3.87
CA PRO A 95 0.51 8.32 -3.20
C PRO A 95 2.03 8.35 -3.38
N ILE A 96 2.77 8.26 -2.27
CA ILE A 96 4.23 8.22 -2.27
C ILE A 96 4.67 6.77 -2.04
N PHE A 97 5.34 6.20 -3.04
CA PHE A 97 5.75 4.80 -3.07
C PHE A 97 7.22 4.65 -2.65
N PHE A 98 7.46 4.15 -1.43
CA PHE A 98 8.78 3.85 -0.90
C PHE A 98 9.07 2.36 -1.03
N VAL A 99 9.66 1.98 -2.16
CA VAL A 99 9.95 0.60 -2.54
C VAL A 99 11.34 0.50 -3.17
N CYS A 100 11.88 -0.71 -3.26
CA CYS A 100 13.18 -0.92 -3.90
C CYS A 100 13.11 -0.66 -5.41
N GLY A 101 14.27 -0.35 -6.00
CA GLY A 101 14.39 0.01 -7.42
C GLY A 101 14.06 -1.10 -8.42
N SER A 102 13.96 -2.36 -8.00
CA SER A 102 13.63 -3.44 -8.94
C SER A 102 12.27 -3.28 -9.62
N ILE A 103 11.30 -2.59 -9.01
CA ILE A 103 10.00 -2.31 -9.66
C ILE A 103 10.19 -1.48 -10.93
N VAL A 104 11.09 -0.49 -10.91
CA VAL A 104 11.36 0.34 -12.09
C VAL A 104 12.39 -0.30 -13.02
N GLY A 105 13.19 -1.23 -12.52
CA GLY A 105 14.19 -1.97 -13.31
C GLY A 105 13.62 -3.15 -14.11
N LYS A 106 12.40 -3.60 -13.79
CA LYS A 106 11.72 -4.73 -14.43
C LYS A 106 10.48 -4.23 -15.18
N GLU A 107 10.41 -4.49 -16.48
CA GLU A 107 9.36 -3.94 -17.35
C GLU A 107 7.96 -4.35 -16.89
N GLU A 108 7.73 -5.63 -16.60
CA GLU A 108 6.42 -6.14 -16.17
C GLU A 108 5.95 -5.48 -14.86
N SER A 109 6.85 -5.36 -13.88
CA SER A 109 6.59 -4.69 -12.61
C SER A 109 6.27 -3.21 -12.80
N PHE A 110 7.00 -2.53 -13.69
CA PHE A 110 6.77 -1.11 -13.98
C PHE A 110 5.44 -0.87 -14.71
N GLN A 111 5.06 -1.77 -15.63
CA GLN A 111 3.75 -1.72 -16.28
C GLN A 111 2.62 -2.01 -15.28
N GLY A 112 2.81 -2.97 -14.36
CA GLY A 112 1.87 -3.24 -13.28
C GLY A 112 1.66 -2.00 -12.39
N LEU A 113 2.73 -1.26 -12.07
CA LEU A 113 2.64 0.00 -11.34
C LEU A 113 1.84 1.05 -12.12
N LYS A 114 2.15 1.26 -13.40
CA LYS A 114 1.43 2.22 -14.26
C LYS A 114 -0.07 1.90 -14.35
N ALA A 115 -0.41 0.63 -14.55
CA ALA A 115 -1.79 0.19 -14.64
C ALA A 115 -2.55 0.35 -13.31
N ALA A 116 -1.87 0.20 -12.17
CA ALA A 116 -2.46 0.42 -10.86
C ALA A 116 -2.77 1.90 -10.57
N VAL A 117 -1.93 2.84 -11.01
CA VAL A 117 -2.12 4.28 -10.77
C VAL A 117 -3.07 4.96 -11.76
N GLN A 118 -3.44 4.28 -12.86
CA GLN A 118 -4.36 4.80 -13.88
C GLN A 118 -5.84 4.44 -13.62
N GLN A 119 -6.14 3.69 -12.55
CA GLN A 119 -7.51 3.35 -12.11
C GLN A 119 -8.15 4.48 -11.30
#